data_AF-A0AA35R1M0-F1
#
_entry.id   AF-A0AA35R1M0-F1
#
_cell.length_a   1.000
_cell.length_b   1.000
_cell.length_c   1.000
_cell.angle_alpha   90.00
_cell.angle_beta   90.00
_cell.angle_gamma   90.00
#
_symmetry.space_group_name_H-M   'P 1'
#
loop_
_entity.id
_entity.type
_entity.pdbx_description
1 polymer ?
#
loop_
_entity_poly.entity_id
_entity_poly.type
_entity_poly.pdbx_seq_one_letter_code
_entity_poly.pdbx_strand_id
1 'polypeptide(L)'
;MRGHLAIAHTRYSTTGSNRRQNAQPLLAYGPRGAIALGHNGNVINALPLREYCREQYNSVFTGTSDSEVIAELFAKTPGDNWFEVSDQVMSMLSGAYSLIMMTKHELIAVRDPLGVRPLCLGRLDGGWVFASESAALDNLGAEFERELEPGEVIVVNREGIENWVWPKASVSHKMCIFEQIYFARPDSILDGSLAYENRMRMGAIAYKENPVEADLVIGIPDSSTPHAAGYAAAANIPYSEGLVKNRYVGRTFIQPDQYMRELASGLSSMR
;
A
#
# COMPACT_ATOMS: atom_id res chain seq x y z
N MET A 1 -14.35 13.37 -15.68
CA MET A 1 -13.10 13.05 -16.42
C MET A 1 -13.50 12.30 -17.68
N ARG A 2 -12.85 12.54 -18.83
CA ARG A 2 -13.01 11.73 -20.04
C ARG A 2 -11.64 11.15 -20.38
N GLY A 3 -11.54 9.83 -20.51
CA GLY A 3 -10.29 9.12 -20.78
C GLY A 3 -10.44 7.62 -20.54
N HIS A 4 -9.54 6.83 -21.13
CA HIS A 4 -9.50 5.37 -20.99
C HIS A 4 -8.40 4.89 -20.01
N LEU A 5 -7.67 5.84 -19.41
CA LEU A 5 -6.58 5.62 -18.46
C LEU A 5 -6.75 6.59 -17.30
N ALA A 6 -6.58 6.08 -16.07
CA ALA A 6 -6.60 6.89 -14.87
C ALA A 6 -5.77 6.22 -13.78
N ILE A 7 -5.15 7.04 -12.94
CA ILE A 7 -4.50 6.60 -11.70
C ILE A 7 -4.96 7.50 -10.56
N ALA A 8 -5.02 6.96 -9.35
CA ALA A 8 -5.41 7.69 -8.15
C ALA A 8 -4.54 7.23 -6.98
N HIS A 9 -4.43 8.10 -5.96
CA HIS A 9 -3.65 7.79 -4.77
C HIS A 9 -4.30 8.37 -3.52
N THR A 10 -4.39 7.55 -2.48
CA THR A 10 -4.82 7.96 -1.13
C THR A 10 -3.62 8.05 -0.21
N ARG A 11 -3.31 9.25 0.30
CA ARG A 11 -2.09 9.48 1.09
C ARG A 11 -2.33 9.29 2.59
N TYR A 12 -1.53 8.43 3.21
CA TYR A 12 -1.22 8.48 4.63
C TYR A 12 0.05 9.33 4.83
N SER A 13 0.02 10.33 5.71
CA SER A 13 1.17 11.21 5.91
C SER A 13 2.21 10.50 6.79
N THR A 14 3.13 9.76 6.18
CA THR A 14 4.25 9.09 6.84
C THR A 14 5.48 10.00 6.95
N THR A 15 5.98 10.44 5.79
CA THR A 15 7.22 11.22 5.63
C THR A 15 6.93 12.50 4.83
N GLY A 16 7.62 13.59 5.18
CA GLY A 16 7.40 14.92 4.60
C GLY A 16 6.20 15.66 5.21
N SER A 17 6.18 16.98 5.06
CA SER A 17 5.15 17.82 5.65
C SER A 17 3.73 17.47 5.15
N ASN A 18 2.72 17.66 5.99
CA ASN A 18 1.31 17.48 5.59
C ASN A 18 0.84 18.68 4.74
N ARG A 19 1.42 18.84 3.55
CA ARG A 19 1.10 19.91 2.60
C ARG A 19 0.49 19.34 1.34
N ARG A 20 -0.35 20.16 0.68
CA ARG A 20 -0.99 19.81 -0.59
C ARG A 20 0.01 19.48 -1.70
N GLN A 21 1.22 20.06 -1.66
CA GLN A 21 2.26 19.77 -2.65
C GLN A 21 2.74 18.31 -2.62
N ASN A 22 2.53 17.60 -1.52
CA ASN A 22 2.88 16.18 -1.39
C ASN A 22 1.72 15.24 -1.73
N ALA A 23 0.58 15.78 -2.22
CA ALA A 23 -0.51 14.96 -2.72
C ALA A 23 -0.10 14.33 -4.06
N GLN A 24 -0.37 13.04 -4.20
CA GLN A 24 -0.12 12.25 -5.39
C GLN A 24 -1.44 11.99 -6.13
N PRO A 25 -1.43 11.69 -7.44
CA PRO A 25 -0.26 11.42 -8.28
C PRO A 25 0.63 12.64 -8.55
N LEU A 26 1.95 12.44 -8.59
CA LEU A 26 2.93 13.47 -8.96
C LEU A 26 3.13 13.48 -10.47
N LEU A 27 3.25 14.67 -11.05
CA LEU A 27 3.61 14.84 -12.46
C LEU A 27 5.10 15.10 -12.60
N ALA A 28 5.75 14.37 -13.48
CA ALA A 28 7.13 14.59 -13.89
C ALA A 28 7.25 14.57 -15.42
N TYR A 29 8.28 15.22 -15.94
CA TYR A 29 8.50 15.37 -17.38
C TYR A 29 9.90 14.91 -17.76
N GLY A 30 10.00 14.16 -18.85
CA GLY A 30 11.28 13.79 -19.42
C GLY A 30 11.18 13.43 -20.90
N PRO A 31 12.19 12.74 -21.45
CA PRO A 31 12.32 12.51 -22.90
C PRO A 31 11.12 11.78 -23.52
N ARG A 32 10.41 10.95 -22.74
CA ARG A 32 9.22 10.19 -23.17
C ARG A 32 7.90 10.97 -23.00
N GLY A 33 7.98 12.24 -22.60
CA GLY A 33 6.82 13.07 -22.29
C GLY A 33 6.52 13.12 -20.79
N ALA A 34 5.27 13.42 -20.47
CA ALA A 34 4.80 13.53 -19.09
C ALA A 34 4.40 12.16 -18.53
N ILE A 35 4.78 11.91 -17.28
CA ILE A 35 4.27 10.80 -16.49
C ILE A 35 3.52 11.32 -15.26
N ALA A 36 2.45 10.63 -14.88
CA ALA A 36 1.85 10.75 -13.57
C ALA A 36 2.22 9.51 -12.74
N LEU A 37 2.61 9.69 -11.47
CA LEU A 37 3.09 8.60 -10.61
C LEU A 37 2.40 8.61 -9.24
N GLY A 38 1.85 7.46 -8.85
CA GLY A 38 1.43 7.13 -7.50
C GLY A 38 2.38 6.12 -6.87
N HIS A 39 2.73 6.33 -5.60
CA HIS A 39 3.72 5.57 -4.85
C HIS A 39 3.20 5.23 -3.46
N ASN A 40 3.15 3.94 -3.15
CA ASN A 40 3.00 3.41 -1.80
C ASN A 40 4.33 2.80 -1.35
N GLY A 41 4.97 3.39 -0.33
CA GLY A 41 6.26 2.90 0.12
C GLY A 41 7.10 3.95 0.82
N ASN A 42 8.39 3.63 0.97
CA ASN A 42 9.42 4.55 1.43
C ASN A 42 10.78 4.15 0.83
N VAL A 43 11.42 5.10 0.13
CA VAL A 43 12.78 4.93 -0.41
C VAL A 43 13.79 5.54 0.55
N ILE A 44 14.65 4.70 1.13
CA ILE A 44 15.57 5.08 2.20
C ILE A 44 16.77 5.89 1.70
N ASN A 45 17.15 5.74 0.43
CA ASN A 45 18.23 6.50 -0.19
C ASN A 45 17.72 7.66 -1.06
N ALA A 46 16.53 8.20 -0.77
CA ALA A 46 15.94 9.29 -1.55
C ALA A 46 16.78 10.59 -1.53
N LEU A 47 17.46 10.90 -0.42
CA LEU A 47 18.31 12.10 -0.30
C LEU A 47 19.49 12.09 -1.28
N PRO A 48 20.39 11.08 -1.29
CA PRO A 48 21.47 11.04 -2.27
C PRO A 48 20.95 10.95 -3.72
N LEU A 49 19.83 10.25 -3.97
CA LEU A 49 19.23 10.19 -5.30
C LEU A 49 18.66 11.55 -5.77
N ARG A 50 18.21 12.38 -4.84
CA ARG A 50 17.78 13.76 -5.14
C ARG A 50 18.94 14.61 -5.64
N GLU A 51 20.12 14.49 -5.02
CA GLU A 51 21.33 15.20 -5.49
C GLU A 51 21.78 14.65 -6.85
N TYR A 52 21.75 13.32 -7.04
CA TYR A 52 21.99 12.70 -8.35
C TYR A 52 21.08 13.28 -9.44
N CYS A 53 19.77 13.42 -9.18
CA CYS A 53 18.85 14.01 -10.15
C CYS A 53 19.14 15.49 -10.45
N ARG A 54 19.60 16.27 -9.45
CA ARG A 54 20.03 17.66 -9.67
C ARG A 54 21.24 17.72 -10.58
N GLU A 55 22.23 16.88 -10.34
CA GLU A 55 23.49 16.89 -11.09
C GLU A 55 23.33 16.33 -12.51
N GLN A 56 22.63 15.21 -12.67
CA GLN A 56 22.50 14.52 -13.95
C GLN A 56 21.39 15.08 -14.83
N TYR A 57 20.29 15.54 -14.23
CA TYR A 57 19.07 15.89 -14.96
C TYR A 57 18.64 17.35 -14.77
N ASN A 58 19.44 18.14 -14.05
CA ASN A 58 19.12 19.51 -13.67
C ASN A 58 17.72 19.63 -13.04
N SER A 59 17.31 18.62 -12.26
CA SER A 59 15.97 18.54 -11.68
C SER A 59 15.78 19.52 -10.53
N VAL A 60 14.66 20.21 -10.52
CA VAL A 60 14.26 21.15 -9.47
C VAL A 60 13.13 20.53 -8.68
N PHE A 61 13.33 20.39 -7.38
CA PHE A 61 12.38 19.76 -6.48
C PHE A 61 11.67 20.80 -5.61
N THR A 62 10.36 20.70 -5.52
CA THR A 62 9.50 21.58 -4.72
C THR A 62 9.01 20.93 -3.43
N GLY A 63 8.90 19.61 -3.43
CA GLY A 63 8.50 18.80 -2.29
C GLY A 63 9.68 18.24 -1.50
N THR A 64 9.35 17.50 -0.45
CA THR A 64 10.32 16.75 0.36
C THR A 64 10.04 15.25 0.36
N SER A 65 9.11 14.78 -0.47
CA SER A 65 8.80 13.35 -0.56
C SER A 65 9.80 12.63 -1.45
N ASP A 66 10.19 11.44 -1.03
CA ASP A 66 10.85 10.45 -1.88
C ASP A 66 10.13 10.20 -3.21
N SER A 67 8.80 10.30 -3.20
CA SER A 67 7.94 10.11 -4.37
C SER A 67 8.28 11.07 -5.52
N GLU A 68 8.76 12.28 -5.23
CA GLU A 68 9.20 13.26 -6.24
C GLU A 68 10.53 12.82 -6.87
N VAL A 69 11.42 12.23 -6.07
CA VAL A 69 12.68 11.63 -6.55
C VAL A 69 12.40 10.44 -7.44
N ILE A 70 11.48 9.55 -7.04
CA ILE A 70 11.07 8.39 -7.86
C ILE A 70 10.47 8.86 -9.20
N ALA A 71 9.58 9.86 -9.17
CA ALA A 71 8.97 10.40 -10.39
C ALA A 71 10.01 11.02 -11.33
N GLU A 72 10.98 11.77 -10.81
CA GLU A 72 12.07 12.34 -11.61
C GLU A 72 12.97 11.25 -12.22
N LEU A 73 13.32 10.22 -11.45
CA LEU A 73 14.10 9.08 -11.96
C LEU A 73 13.37 8.39 -13.12
N PHE A 74 12.12 7.97 -12.92
CA PHE A 74 11.35 7.30 -13.98
C PHE A 74 11.10 8.19 -15.20
N ALA A 75 10.91 9.50 -15.02
CA ALA A 75 10.69 10.41 -16.13
C ALA A 75 11.95 10.59 -16.99
N LYS A 76 13.13 10.59 -16.39
CA LYS A 76 14.37 11.08 -17.03
C LYS A 76 15.44 10.02 -17.26
N THR A 77 15.38 8.87 -16.61
CA THR A 77 16.30 7.76 -16.87
C THR A 77 16.16 7.29 -18.34
N PRO A 78 17.26 7.23 -19.10
CA PRO A 78 17.25 6.76 -20.49
C PRO A 78 16.83 5.29 -20.63
N GLY A 79 16.31 4.93 -21.79
CA GLY A 79 16.04 3.56 -22.23
C GLY A 79 15.16 3.57 -23.47
N ASP A 80 14.90 2.42 -24.05
CA ASP A 80 14.02 2.29 -25.22
C ASP A 80 12.58 1.97 -24.81
N ASN A 81 12.39 1.26 -23.69
CA ASN A 81 11.07 0.89 -23.14
C ASN A 81 11.00 1.01 -21.60
N TRP A 82 9.83 0.81 -21.01
CA TRP A 82 9.63 0.90 -19.56
C TRP A 82 10.30 -0.22 -18.76
N PHE A 83 10.64 -1.35 -19.39
CA PHE A 83 11.38 -2.42 -18.72
C PHE A 83 12.84 -2.01 -18.51
N GLU A 84 13.49 -1.43 -19.52
CA GLU A 84 14.87 -0.90 -19.39
C GLU A 84 14.98 0.29 -18.42
N VAL A 85 13.97 1.16 -18.41
CA VAL A 85 13.91 2.26 -17.43
C VAL A 85 13.75 1.69 -16.03
N SER A 86 12.83 0.74 -15.86
CA SER A 86 12.61 0.08 -14.58
C SER A 86 13.86 -0.66 -14.10
N ASP A 87 14.58 -1.38 -14.96
CA ASP A 87 15.84 -2.06 -14.62
C ASP A 87 16.85 -1.09 -13.97
N GLN A 88 17.09 0.04 -14.63
CA GLN A 88 18.01 1.06 -14.15
C GLN A 88 17.51 1.71 -12.87
N VAL A 89 16.25 2.14 -12.83
CA VAL A 89 15.70 2.83 -11.66
C VAL A 89 15.64 1.90 -10.44
N MET A 90 15.20 0.66 -10.61
CA MET A 90 15.17 -0.33 -9.54
C MET A 90 16.58 -0.66 -9.02
N SER A 91 17.60 -0.61 -9.87
CA SER A 91 18.99 -0.77 -9.43
C SER A 91 19.51 0.38 -8.56
N MET A 92 18.91 1.57 -8.69
CA MET A 92 19.26 2.76 -7.91
C MET A 92 18.46 2.88 -6.61
N LEU A 93 17.22 2.41 -6.59
CA LEU A 93 16.31 2.55 -5.45
C LEU A 93 16.61 1.51 -4.35
N SER A 94 16.79 2.00 -3.12
CA SER A 94 16.81 1.18 -1.91
C SER A 94 15.58 1.49 -1.07
N GLY A 95 14.79 0.48 -0.73
CA GLY A 95 13.60 0.63 0.09
C GLY A 95 12.46 -0.27 -0.36
N ALA A 96 11.24 0.13 0.01
CA ALA A 96 10.01 -0.57 -0.32
C ALA A 96 9.13 0.35 -1.16
N TYR A 97 8.55 -0.15 -2.24
CA TYR A 97 7.70 0.64 -3.12
C TYR A 97 6.77 -0.24 -3.97
N SER A 98 5.54 0.23 -4.10
CA SER A 98 4.60 -0.19 -5.14
C SER A 98 4.18 1.07 -5.90
N LEU A 99 4.41 1.06 -7.20
CA LEU A 99 4.25 2.21 -8.07
C LEU A 99 3.17 1.93 -9.10
N ILE A 100 2.33 2.92 -9.35
CA ILE A 100 1.48 2.99 -10.52
C ILE A 100 1.80 4.28 -11.25
N MET A 101 2.17 4.16 -12.52
CA MET A 101 2.49 5.27 -13.39
C MET A 101 1.58 5.26 -14.61
N MET A 102 1.24 6.43 -15.13
CA MET A 102 0.59 6.54 -16.43
C MET A 102 1.29 7.56 -17.30
N THR A 103 1.37 7.23 -18.58
CA THR A 103 1.66 8.19 -19.65
C THR A 103 0.34 8.57 -20.33
N LYS A 104 0.43 9.25 -21.48
CA LYS A 104 -0.74 9.47 -22.35
C LYS A 104 -1.33 8.16 -22.91
N HIS A 105 -0.53 7.10 -23.02
CA HIS A 105 -0.86 5.90 -23.79
C HIS A 105 -0.69 4.58 -23.01
N GLU A 106 0.01 4.60 -21.88
CA GLU A 106 0.43 3.40 -21.17
C GLU A 106 0.13 3.53 -19.68
N LEU A 107 -0.24 2.42 -19.06
CA LEU A 107 -0.34 2.23 -17.61
C LEU A 107 0.76 1.26 -17.19
N ILE A 108 1.59 1.67 -16.23
CA ILE A 108 2.77 0.93 -15.79
C ILE A 108 2.64 0.65 -14.30
N ALA A 109 2.82 -0.60 -13.90
CA ALA A 109 2.88 -1.02 -12.51
C ALA A 109 4.27 -1.56 -12.20
N VAL A 110 4.84 -1.18 -11.05
CA VAL A 110 6.16 -1.63 -10.60
C VAL A 110 6.09 -2.02 -9.14
N ARG A 111 6.53 -3.23 -8.80
CA ARG A 111 6.69 -3.69 -7.41
C ARG A 111 8.18 -3.78 -7.07
N ASP A 112 8.56 -3.34 -5.87
CA ASP A 112 9.96 -3.37 -5.44
C ASP A 112 10.56 -4.79 -5.48
N PRO A 113 11.90 -4.92 -5.65
CA PRO A 113 12.59 -6.21 -5.76
C PRO A 113 12.41 -7.17 -4.58
N LEU A 114 11.98 -6.66 -3.43
CA LEU A 114 11.74 -7.44 -2.22
C LEU A 114 10.25 -7.79 -2.05
N GLY A 115 9.36 -7.17 -2.83
CA GLY A 115 7.90 -7.34 -2.78
C GLY A 115 7.28 -6.82 -1.47
N VAL A 116 7.89 -5.82 -0.82
CA VAL A 116 7.50 -5.42 0.54
C VAL A 116 6.09 -4.87 0.62
N ARG A 117 5.74 -3.94 -0.30
CA ARG A 117 4.40 -3.36 -0.36
C ARG A 117 3.49 -4.18 -1.27
N PRO A 118 2.18 -4.28 -0.95
CA PRO A 118 1.25 -5.06 -1.75
C PRO A 118 0.85 -4.31 -3.02
N LEU A 119 0.73 -5.07 -4.11
CA LEU A 119 0.24 -4.59 -5.40
C LEU A 119 -0.36 -5.80 -6.13
N CYS A 120 -1.59 -5.66 -6.60
CA CYS A 120 -2.33 -6.71 -7.28
C CYS A 120 -2.94 -6.22 -8.59
N LEU A 121 -3.17 -7.19 -9.48
CA LEU A 121 -3.77 -7.04 -10.78
C LEU A 121 -5.18 -7.65 -10.77
N GLY A 122 -6.11 -6.97 -11.42
CA GLY A 122 -7.42 -7.48 -11.73
C GLY A 122 -7.91 -7.03 -13.11
N ARG A 123 -9.07 -7.54 -13.49
CA ARG A 123 -9.70 -7.32 -14.78
C ARG A 123 -11.12 -6.79 -14.63
N LEU A 124 -11.46 -5.74 -15.38
CA LEU A 124 -12.77 -5.10 -15.35
C LEU A 124 -13.16 -4.65 -16.75
N ASP A 125 -14.33 -5.10 -17.25
CA ASP A 125 -14.89 -4.72 -18.56
C ASP A 125 -13.89 -4.86 -19.73
N GLY A 126 -13.05 -5.89 -19.70
CA GLY A 126 -12.00 -6.13 -20.71
C GLY A 126 -10.76 -5.25 -20.57
N GLY A 127 -10.70 -4.38 -19.56
CA GLY A 127 -9.53 -3.60 -19.18
C GLY A 127 -8.81 -4.14 -17.95
N TRP A 128 -7.69 -3.51 -17.61
CA TRP A 128 -6.82 -3.89 -16.49
C TRP A 128 -6.92 -2.87 -15.35
N VAL A 129 -6.95 -3.38 -14.12
CA VAL A 129 -7.01 -2.57 -12.90
C VAL A 129 -5.89 -3.02 -11.98
N PHE A 130 -5.14 -2.07 -11.43
CA PHE A 130 -4.16 -2.33 -10.39
C PHE A 130 -4.62 -1.70 -9.08
N ALA A 131 -4.35 -2.38 -7.98
CA ALA A 131 -4.65 -1.86 -6.65
C ALA A 131 -3.63 -2.32 -5.61
N SER A 132 -3.46 -1.55 -4.54
CA SER A 132 -2.65 -1.98 -3.39
C SER A 132 -3.24 -3.20 -2.67
N GLU A 133 -4.56 -3.41 -2.76
CA GLU A 133 -5.27 -4.48 -2.06
C GLU A 133 -6.40 -5.06 -2.93
N SER A 134 -6.63 -6.37 -2.85
CA SER A 134 -7.69 -7.05 -3.62
C SER A 134 -9.09 -6.53 -3.27
N ALA A 135 -9.31 -6.10 -2.02
CA ALA A 135 -10.60 -5.54 -1.58
C ALA A 135 -11.01 -4.28 -2.37
N ALA A 136 -10.05 -3.57 -3.00
CA ALA A 136 -10.38 -2.47 -3.91
C ALA A 136 -10.89 -2.97 -5.27
N LEU A 137 -10.37 -4.11 -5.76
CA LEU A 137 -10.86 -4.77 -6.97
C LEU A 137 -12.27 -5.31 -6.74
N ASP A 138 -12.51 -5.99 -5.62
CA ASP A 138 -13.81 -6.53 -5.25
C ASP A 138 -14.88 -5.43 -5.17
N ASN A 139 -14.54 -4.30 -4.53
CA ASN A 139 -15.43 -3.13 -4.43
C ASN A 139 -15.81 -2.53 -5.80
N LEU A 140 -14.96 -2.69 -6.81
CA LEU A 140 -15.23 -2.24 -8.18
C LEU A 140 -15.96 -3.30 -9.03
N GLY A 141 -16.10 -4.53 -8.52
CA GLY A 141 -16.55 -5.68 -9.31
C GLY A 141 -15.51 -6.18 -10.30
N ALA A 142 -14.23 -5.86 -10.10
CA ALA A 142 -13.13 -6.37 -10.91
C ALA A 142 -12.75 -7.79 -10.45
N GLU A 143 -12.47 -8.67 -11.41
CA GLU A 143 -11.98 -10.02 -11.14
C GLU A 143 -10.51 -9.94 -10.68
N PHE A 144 -10.20 -10.47 -9.49
CA PHE A 144 -8.82 -10.60 -9.01
C PHE A 144 -8.07 -11.63 -9.84
N GLU A 145 -6.94 -11.24 -10.44
CA GLU A 145 -6.11 -12.13 -11.25
C GLU A 145 -4.96 -12.70 -10.41
N ARG A 146 -4.11 -11.83 -9.84
CA ARG A 146 -2.98 -12.21 -8.97
C ARG A 146 -2.33 -11.00 -8.30
N GLU A 147 -1.47 -11.27 -7.33
CA GLU A 147 -0.47 -10.31 -6.84
C GLU A 147 0.68 -10.16 -7.85
N LEU A 148 1.32 -8.99 -7.88
CA LEU A 148 2.53 -8.77 -8.68
C LEU A 148 3.74 -9.44 -8.01
N GLU A 149 4.64 -10.03 -8.79
CA GLU A 149 5.84 -10.66 -8.24
C GLU A 149 6.83 -9.62 -7.69
N PRO A 150 7.71 -9.97 -6.73
CA PRO A 150 8.83 -9.12 -6.35
C PRO A 150 9.65 -8.70 -7.57
N GLY A 151 9.86 -7.40 -7.73
CA GLY A 151 10.60 -6.86 -8.87
C GLY A 151 9.86 -6.88 -10.21
N GLU A 152 8.55 -7.17 -10.22
CA GLU A 152 7.77 -7.19 -11.45
C GLU A 152 7.41 -5.79 -11.94
N VAL A 153 7.52 -5.63 -13.25
CA VAL A 153 7.06 -4.49 -14.03
C VAL A 153 6.00 -4.99 -14.99
N ILE A 154 4.84 -4.34 -15.01
CA ILE A 154 3.77 -4.61 -15.97
C ILE A 154 3.50 -3.34 -16.75
N VAL A 155 3.43 -3.44 -18.07
CA VAL A 155 3.08 -2.35 -18.98
C VAL A 155 1.80 -2.75 -19.71
N VAL A 156 0.79 -1.87 -19.65
CA VAL A 156 -0.48 -2.03 -20.35
C VAL A 156 -0.63 -0.89 -21.33
N ASN A 157 -0.88 -1.21 -22.60
CA ASN A 157 -1.09 -0.25 -23.67
C ASN A 157 -2.20 -0.74 -24.63
N ARG A 158 -2.27 -0.18 -25.84
CA ARG A 158 -3.28 -0.56 -26.84
C ARG A 158 -3.05 -1.93 -27.49
N GLU A 159 -1.81 -2.41 -27.47
CA GLU A 159 -1.40 -3.70 -28.04
C GLU A 159 -1.66 -4.84 -27.05
N GLY A 160 -1.65 -4.54 -25.75
CA GLY A 160 -2.05 -5.49 -24.71
C GLY A 160 -1.37 -5.22 -23.38
N ILE A 161 -1.09 -6.31 -22.67
CA ILE A 161 -0.35 -6.33 -21.41
C ILE A 161 0.94 -7.12 -21.62
N GLU A 162 2.05 -6.57 -21.14
CA GLU A 162 3.34 -7.24 -21.08
C GLU A 162 3.91 -7.13 -19.68
N ASN A 163 4.61 -8.17 -19.24
CA ASN A 163 5.28 -8.18 -17.95
C ASN A 163 6.75 -8.60 -18.06
N TRP A 164 7.55 -8.09 -17.13
CA TRP A 164 8.95 -8.43 -16.98
C TRP A 164 9.30 -8.45 -15.50
N VAL A 165 10.00 -9.49 -15.07
CA VAL A 165 10.48 -9.62 -13.68
C VAL A 165 11.96 -9.32 -13.65
N TRP A 166 12.36 -8.42 -12.75
CA TRP A 166 13.75 -8.02 -12.64
C TRP A 166 14.65 -9.21 -12.30
N PRO A 167 15.72 -9.51 -13.07
CA PRO A 167 16.55 -10.69 -12.84
C PRO A 167 17.25 -10.74 -11.48
N LYS A 168 17.39 -9.59 -10.80
CA LYS A 168 17.99 -9.45 -9.47
C LYS A 168 16.96 -9.40 -8.34
N ALA A 169 15.69 -9.64 -8.64
CA ALA A 169 14.64 -9.69 -7.63
C ALA A 169 14.90 -10.79 -6.59
N SER A 170 14.44 -10.57 -5.36
CA SER A 170 14.60 -11.54 -4.29
C SER A 170 13.72 -12.75 -4.54
N VAL A 171 14.31 -13.94 -4.50
CA VAL A 171 13.58 -15.21 -4.50
C VAL A 171 12.74 -15.37 -3.23
N SER A 172 13.15 -14.73 -2.13
CA SER A 172 12.38 -14.70 -0.88
C SER A 172 11.58 -13.41 -0.79
N HIS A 173 10.27 -13.51 -0.97
CA HIS A 173 9.32 -12.42 -0.77
C HIS A 173 9.42 -11.89 0.68
N LYS A 174 9.53 -10.56 0.83
CA LYS A 174 9.65 -9.86 2.12
C LYS A 174 8.43 -9.00 2.39
N MET A 175 7.22 -9.55 2.19
CA MET A 175 5.98 -8.83 2.45
C MET A 175 5.98 -8.20 3.85
N CYS A 176 5.52 -6.96 3.94
CA CYS A 176 5.39 -6.28 5.22
C CYS A 176 4.38 -7.00 6.12
N ILE A 177 4.85 -7.65 7.19
CA ILE A 177 3.98 -8.39 8.13
C ILE A 177 2.91 -7.49 8.78
N PHE A 178 3.14 -6.19 8.87
CA PHE A 178 2.15 -5.24 9.39
C PHE A 178 0.90 -5.14 8.51
N GLU A 179 0.98 -5.45 7.22
CA GLU A 179 -0.20 -5.55 6.35
C GLU A 179 -1.10 -6.69 6.83
N GLN A 180 -0.52 -7.85 7.10
CA GLN A 180 -1.21 -9.02 7.63
C GLN A 180 -1.78 -8.77 9.05
N ILE A 181 -1.00 -8.13 9.92
CA ILE A 181 -1.41 -7.90 11.32
C ILE A 181 -2.51 -6.83 11.42
N TYR A 182 -2.41 -5.73 10.66
CA TYR A 182 -3.23 -4.54 10.95
C TYR A 182 -3.65 -3.72 9.74
N PHE A 183 -2.71 -3.40 8.85
CA PHE A 183 -2.87 -2.25 7.95
C PHE A 183 -3.88 -2.51 6.82
N ALA A 184 -3.82 -3.70 6.21
CA ALA A 184 -4.74 -4.08 5.15
C ALA A 184 -6.15 -4.32 5.69
N ARG A 185 -7.15 -4.17 4.82
CA ARG A 185 -8.50 -4.57 5.16
C ARG A 185 -8.57 -6.09 5.39
N PRO A 186 -9.42 -6.56 6.31
CA PRO A 186 -9.54 -8.00 6.58
C PRO A 186 -10.00 -8.82 5.38
N ASP A 187 -10.76 -8.20 4.46
CA ASP A 187 -11.26 -8.84 3.23
C ASP A 187 -10.25 -8.82 2.07
N SER A 188 -9.02 -8.35 2.29
CA SER A 188 -7.95 -8.40 1.31
C SER A 188 -7.23 -9.76 1.30
N ILE A 189 -6.93 -10.26 0.11
CA ILE A 189 -6.02 -11.38 -0.14
C ILE A 189 -4.60 -10.83 -0.17
N LEU A 190 -3.74 -11.38 0.67
CA LEU A 190 -2.34 -10.99 0.84
C LEU A 190 -1.48 -12.25 0.95
N ASP A 191 -0.47 -12.38 0.09
CA ASP A 191 0.36 -13.58 0.01
C ASP A 191 -0.48 -14.86 -0.13
N GLY A 192 -1.45 -14.80 -1.05
CA GLY A 192 -2.38 -15.89 -1.35
C GLY A 192 -3.39 -16.26 -0.24
N SER A 193 -3.45 -15.51 0.87
CA SER A 193 -4.33 -15.81 2.01
C SER A 193 -5.21 -14.61 2.39
N LEU A 194 -6.44 -14.88 2.82
CA LEU A 194 -7.31 -13.83 3.34
C LEU A 194 -6.74 -13.25 4.65
N ALA A 195 -6.57 -11.93 4.72
CA ALA A 195 -6.04 -11.27 5.91
C ALA A 195 -6.87 -11.58 7.17
N TYR A 196 -8.19 -11.67 7.05
CA TYR A 196 -9.08 -12.07 8.15
C TYR A 196 -8.72 -13.45 8.73
N GLU A 197 -8.50 -14.46 7.88
CA GLU A 197 -8.13 -15.81 8.33
C GLU A 197 -6.76 -15.82 9.00
N ASN A 198 -5.78 -15.11 8.43
CA ASN A 198 -4.46 -14.99 9.03
C ASN A 198 -4.53 -14.37 10.43
N ARG A 199 -5.35 -13.33 10.61
CA ARG A 199 -5.57 -12.70 11.93
C ARG A 199 -6.27 -13.63 12.92
N MET A 200 -7.23 -14.44 12.47
CA MET A 200 -7.81 -15.50 13.31
C MET A 200 -6.76 -16.53 13.74
N ARG A 201 -5.90 -16.98 12.82
CA ARG A 201 -4.80 -17.91 13.13
C ARG A 201 -3.84 -17.30 14.15
N MET A 202 -3.49 -16.03 14.02
CA MET A 202 -2.67 -15.30 15.00
C MET A 202 -3.31 -15.29 16.39
N GLY A 203 -4.62 -15.04 16.48
CA GLY A 203 -5.37 -15.12 17.73
C GLY A 203 -5.35 -16.50 18.37
N ALA A 204 -5.53 -17.55 17.56
CA ALA A 204 -5.46 -18.94 18.02
C ALA A 204 -4.05 -19.31 18.54
N ILE A 205 -3.00 -18.81 17.88
CA ILE A 205 -1.61 -18.99 18.33
C ILE A 205 -1.39 -18.26 19.67
N ALA A 206 -1.88 -17.03 19.81
CA ALA A 206 -1.73 -16.27 21.05
C ALA A 206 -2.32 -17.01 22.27
N TYR A 207 -3.47 -17.68 22.12
CA TYR A 207 -4.01 -18.55 23.17
C TYR A 207 -3.11 -19.77 23.44
N LYS A 208 -2.62 -20.46 22.40
CA LYS A 208 -1.75 -21.63 22.56
C LYS A 208 -0.46 -21.28 23.30
N GLU A 209 0.12 -20.12 23.02
CA GLU A 209 1.33 -19.65 23.68
C GLU A 209 1.07 -19.15 25.10
N ASN A 210 -0.10 -18.53 25.33
CA ASN A 210 -0.46 -17.92 26.60
C ASN A 210 -1.93 -18.21 26.94
N PRO A 211 -2.24 -19.44 27.40
CA PRO A 211 -3.61 -19.81 27.75
C PRO A 211 -4.03 -19.08 29.03
N VAL A 212 -5.27 -18.61 29.05
CA VAL A 212 -5.87 -17.93 30.20
C VAL A 212 -7.27 -18.48 30.42
N GLU A 213 -7.61 -18.78 31.67
CA GLU A 213 -8.98 -19.03 32.08
C GLU A 213 -9.72 -17.70 32.19
N ALA A 214 -10.79 -17.53 31.40
CA ALA A 214 -11.63 -16.34 31.41
C ALA A 214 -13.06 -16.70 31.01
N ASP A 215 -14.02 -15.89 31.44
CA ASP A 215 -15.44 -16.10 31.13
C ASP A 215 -15.81 -15.62 29.72
N LEU A 216 -15.02 -14.68 29.17
CA LEU A 216 -15.37 -13.96 27.95
C LEU A 216 -14.13 -13.44 27.22
N VAL A 217 -14.14 -13.52 25.89
CA VAL A 217 -13.17 -12.86 25.01
C VAL A 217 -13.84 -11.70 24.29
N ILE A 218 -13.22 -10.51 24.39
CA ILE A 218 -13.68 -9.29 23.72
C ILE A 218 -12.55 -8.74 22.85
N GLY A 219 -12.87 -8.37 21.62
CA GLY A 219 -11.96 -7.62 20.75
C GLY A 219 -12.10 -6.11 20.97
N ILE A 220 -10.99 -5.39 20.88
CA ILE A 220 -11.00 -3.93 20.69
C ILE A 220 -11.35 -3.63 19.22
N PRO A 221 -12.49 -2.98 18.94
CA PRO A 221 -12.92 -2.70 17.59
C PRO A 221 -12.06 -1.61 16.91
N ASP A 222 -11.78 -1.70 15.61
CA ASP A 222 -12.26 -2.73 14.67
C ASP A 222 -11.18 -3.77 14.33
N SER A 223 -9.90 -3.46 14.56
CA SER A 223 -8.77 -4.22 14.03
C SER A 223 -8.52 -5.56 14.72
N SER A 224 -8.83 -5.68 16.01
CA SER A 224 -8.56 -6.90 16.77
C SER A 224 -9.72 -7.91 16.75
N THR A 225 -10.88 -7.54 16.20
CA THR A 225 -12.05 -8.43 16.06
C THR A 225 -11.70 -9.83 15.51
N PRO A 226 -11.01 -9.98 14.36
CA PRO A 226 -10.63 -11.32 13.88
C PRO A 226 -9.67 -12.06 14.82
N HIS A 227 -8.73 -11.35 15.45
CA HIS A 227 -7.80 -11.95 16.39
C HIS A 227 -8.54 -12.49 17.63
N ALA A 228 -9.45 -11.70 18.19
CA ALA A 228 -10.27 -12.10 19.32
C ALA A 228 -11.19 -13.28 18.98
N ALA A 229 -11.80 -13.29 17.80
CA ALA A 229 -12.59 -14.41 17.32
C ALA A 229 -11.76 -15.70 17.21
N GLY A 230 -10.54 -15.61 16.67
CA GLY A 230 -9.61 -16.74 16.60
C GLY A 230 -9.13 -17.23 17.97
N TYR A 231 -8.84 -16.30 18.90
CA TYR A 231 -8.47 -16.62 20.28
C TYR A 231 -9.61 -17.34 20.99
N ALA A 232 -10.84 -16.80 20.94
CA ALA A 232 -12.01 -17.38 21.60
C ALA A 232 -12.33 -18.79 21.08
N ALA A 233 -12.25 -18.97 19.75
CA ALA A 233 -12.44 -20.28 19.12
C ALA A 233 -11.40 -21.31 19.57
N ALA A 234 -10.13 -20.90 19.69
CA ALA A 234 -9.07 -21.80 20.16
C ALA A 234 -9.15 -22.09 21.66
N ALA A 235 -9.61 -21.12 22.45
CA ALA A 235 -9.76 -21.21 23.90
C ALA A 235 -11.04 -21.95 24.32
N ASN A 236 -12.01 -22.13 23.41
CA ASN A 236 -13.37 -22.55 23.72
C ASN A 236 -14.04 -21.65 24.78
N ILE A 237 -13.78 -20.34 24.70
CA ILE A 237 -14.38 -19.30 25.54
C ILE A 237 -15.36 -18.51 24.67
N PRO A 238 -16.55 -18.11 25.18
CA PRO A 238 -17.47 -17.27 24.43
C PRO A 238 -16.81 -15.97 23.94
N TYR A 239 -17.08 -15.61 22.69
CA TYR A 239 -16.76 -14.30 22.12
C TYR A 239 -17.96 -13.36 22.25
N SER A 240 -17.72 -12.10 22.62
CA SER A 240 -18.76 -11.06 22.62
C SER A 240 -18.20 -9.68 22.25
N GLU A 241 -19.10 -8.84 21.72
CA GLU A 241 -18.83 -7.43 21.47
C GLU A 241 -19.04 -6.62 22.76
N GLY A 242 -18.06 -6.64 23.66
CA GLY A 242 -18.09 -5.82 24.89
C GLY A 242 -17.73 -4.35 24.66
N LEU A 243 -17.16 -4.01 23.51
CA LEU A 243 -16.71 -2.67 23.14
C LEU A 243 -17.29 -2.29 21.78
N VAL A 244 -17.81 -1.07 21.67
CA VAL A 244 -18.30 -0.51 20.40
C VAL A 244 -17.59 0.79 20.10
N LYS A 245 -16.97 0.86 18.92
CA LYS A 245 -16.31 2.07 18.44
C LYS A 245 -17.37 3.08 17.99
N ASN A 246 -17.27 4.31 18.50
CA ASN A 246 -18.09 5.39 17.99
C ASN A 246 -17.62 5.79 16.56
N ARG A 247 -18.43 5.44 15.56
CA ARG A 247 -18.12 5.67 14.14
C ARG A 247 -18.25 7.14 13.70
N TYR A 248 -18.80 8.00 14.55
CA TYR A 248 -19.06 9.41 14.24
C TYR A 248 -17.99 10.37 14.81
N VAL A 249 -16.96 9.85 15.47
CA VAL A 249 -15.87 10.66 16.04
C VAL A 249 -14.79 10.89 14.97
N GLY A 250 -14.55 12.16 14.63
CA GLY A 250 -13.41 12.56 13.80
C GLY A 250 -12.07 12.41 14.54
N ARG A 251 -10.94 12.67 13.88
CA ARG A 251 -9.60 12.55 14.51
C ARG A 251 -9.53 13.45 15.76
N THR A 252 -9.45 12.83 16.93
CA THR A 252 -9.40 13.50 18.25
C THR A 252 -8.07 14.22 18.50
N PHE A 253 -7.05 13.97 17.67
CA PHE A 253 -5.73 14.59 17.75
C PHE A 253 -5.70 16.11 17.46
N ILE A 254 -6.82 16.69 17.00
CA ILE A 254 -6.99 18.14 16.74
C ILE A 254 -7.77 18.81 17.88
N GLN A 255 -7.93 18.15 19.04
CA GLN A 255 -8.56 18.75 20.21
C GLN A 255 -7.49 19.53 21.01
N PRO A 256 -7.61 20.86 21.18
CA PRO A 256 -6.60 21.69 21.83
C PRO A 256 -6.48 21.41 23.34
N ASP A 257 -7.51 20.85 23.96
CA ASP A 257 -7.58 20.58 25.39
C ASP A 257 -7.28 19.10 25.70
N GLN A 258 -6.48 18.86 26.75
CA GLN A 258 -6.18 17.52 27.28
C GLN A 258 -7.44 16.84 27.83
N TYR A 259 -8.33 17.59 28.47
CA TYR A 259 -9.60 17.08 29.00
C TYR A 259 -10.51 16.55 27.89
N MET A 260 -10.56 17.26 26.75
CA MET A 260 -11.37 16.86 25.60
C MET A 260 -10.78 15.65 24.86
N ARG A 261 -9.45 15.46 24.92
CA ARG A 261 -8.80 14.24 24.42
C ARG A 261 -9.14 13.03 25.27
N GLU A 262 -9.15 13.19 26.60
CA GLU A 262 -9.53 12.14 27.55
C GLU A 262 -11.01 11.74 27.40
N LEU A 263 -11.91 12.71 27.25
CA LEU A 263 -13.33 12.46 26.99
C LEU A 263 -13.58 11.71 25.67
N ALA A 264 -12.82 12.04 24.63
CA ALA A 264 -12.97 11.39 23.33
C ALA A 264 -12.31 9.99 23.27
N SER A 265 -11.36 9.71 24.17
CA SER A 265 -10.82 8.36 24.40
C SER A 265 -11.63 7.54 25.41
N GLY A 266 -12.62 8.16 26.08
CA GLY A 266 -13.44 7.53 27.09
C GLY A 266 -14.23 6.36 26.51
N LEU A 267 -13.91 5.16 26.97
CA LEU A 267 -14.73 3.97 26.77
C LEU A 267 -16.11 4.24 27.36
N SER A 268 -17.11 4.49 26.51
CA SER A 268 -18.50 4.50 26.96
C SER A 268 -18.89 3.05 27.19
N SER A 269 -18.85 2.61 28.45
CA SER A 269 -19.36 1.29 28.80
C SER A 269 -20.86 1.24 28.54
N MET A 270 -21.33 0.19 27.86
CA MET A 270 -22.74 -0.12 27.88
C MET A 270 -23.09 -0.48 29.32
N ARG A 271 -23.95 0.34 29.94
CA ARG A 271 -24.60 0.03 31.22
C ARG A 271 -25.82 -0.83 30.98
#